data_AF-A0A8J7VW02-F1
#
_entry.id   AF-A0A8J7VW02-F1
#
_cell.length_a   1.000
_cell.length_b   1.000
_cell.length_c   1.000
_cell.angle_alpha   90.00
_cell.angle_beta   90.00
_cell.angle_gamma   90.00
#
_symmetry.space_group_name_H-M   'P 1'
#
loop_
_entity.id
_entity.type
_entity.pdbx_description
1 polymer ?
#
loop_
_entity_poly.entity_id
_entity_poly.type
_entity_poly.pdbx_seq_one_letter_code
_entity_poly.pdbx_strand_id
1 'polypeptide(L)'
;MDPRLPFNDLPPLPPPVELETRDLLKACIAAHTALASLRQATGHLPNPAVLINTIPILEAQASSEIENIVTTTDELFRFAEHADAASHATKETLRYRTALWEGFRSAVVRGTRSARICSRFVFRYLGARECVT
;
A
#
# COMPACT_ATOMS: atom_id res chain seq x y z
N MET A 1 24.62 3.55 10.77
CA MET A 1 23.74 4.69 11.12
C MET A 1 23.35 4.55 12.58
N ASP A 2 23.36 5.64 13.35
CA ASP A 2 22.86 5.66 14.74
C ASP A 2 21.33 5.90 14.70
N PRO A 3 20.49 4.97 15.17
CA PRO A 3 19.03 5.12 15.17
C PRO A 3 18.50 6.30 15.99
N ARG A 4 19.34 6.88 16.86
CA ARG A 4 18.97 7.98 17.76
C ARG A 4 19.22 9.36 17.17
N LEU A 5 19.90 9.45 16.03
CA LEU A 5 20.15 10.71 15.33
C LEU A 5 19.19 10.83 14.15
N PRO A 6 18.35 11.87 14.08
CA PRO A 6 17.45 12.07 12.96
C PRO A 6 18.25 12.34 11.68
N PHE A 7 17.91 11.66 10.59
CA PHE A 7 18.59 11.83 9.31
C PHE A 7 17.93 12.94 8.48
N ASN A 8 18.06 14.18 8.95
CA ASN A 8 17.42 15.34 8.34
C ASN A 8 18.03 15.74 6.98
N ASP A 9 19.29 15.37 6.74
CA ASP A 9 20.02 15.65 5.50
C ASP A 9 19.80 14.53 4.46
N LEU A 10 18.55 14.06 4.31
CA LEU A 10 18.21 13.04 3.31
C LEU A 10 18.52 13.59 1.90
N PRO A 11 19.38 12.93 1.12
CA PRO A 11 19.71 13.41 -0.22
C PRO A 11 18.45 13.51 -1.10
N PRO A 12 18.32 14.57 -1.91
CA PRO A 12 17.18 14.69 -2.81
C PRO A 12 17.21 13.57 -3.86
N LEU A 13 16.02 13.10 -4.26
CA LEU A 13 15.88 12.18 -5.38
C LEU A 13 15.95 12.96 -6.71
N PRO A 14 16.58 12.40 -7.77
CA PRO A 14 17.24 11.11 -7.81
C PRO A 14 18.64 11.13 -7.16
N PRO A 15 19.09 10.01 -6.59
CA PRO A 15 20.45 9.90 -6.08
C PRO A 15 21.47 10.03 -7.23
N PRO A 16 22.66 10.61 -7.00
CA PRO A 16 23.70 10.81 -8.02
C PRO A 16 24.50 9.51 -8.27
N VAL A 17 23.80 8.43 -8.58
CA VAL A 17 24.37 7.10 -8.88
C VAL A 17 23.81 6.58 -10.20
N GLU A 18 24.56 5.72 -10.88
CA GLU A 18 24.05 5.02 -12.06
C GLU A 18 22.97 4.02 -11.62
N LEU A 19 21.72 4.30 -11.97
CA LEU A 19 20.57 3.45 -11.60
C LEU A 19 20.39 2.30 -12.60
N GLU A 20 20.70 2.49 -13.88
CA GLU A 20 20.43 1.53 -14.95
C GLU A 20 21.54 0.49 -15.08
N THR A 21 21.78 -0.23 -13.98
CA THR A 21 22.76 -1.31 -13.96
C THR A 21 22.23 -2.55 -14.68
N ARG A 22 23.15 -3.36 -15.26
CA ARG A 22 22.80 -4.62 -15.93
C ARG A 22 21.94 -5.53 -15.04
N ASP A 23 22.27 -5.62 -13.75
CA ASP A 23 21.56 -6.51 -12.82
C ASP A 23 20.17 -5.98 -12.49
N LEU A 24 20.03 -4.67 -12.28
CA LEU A 24 18.71 -4.04 -12.08
C LEU A 24 17.82 -4.21 -13.31
N LEU A 25 18.36 -3.99 -14.51
CA LEU A 25 17.61 -4.12 -15.76
C LEU A 25 17.14 -5.57 -15.99
N LYS A 26 17.98 -6.57 -15.68
CA LYS A 26 17.58 -7.98 -15.72
C LYS A 26 16.46 -8.30 -14.73
N ALA A 27 16.55 -7.80 -13.51
CA ALA A 27 15.49 -7.96 -12.51
C ALA A 27 14.18 -7.27 -12.93
N CYS A 28 14.28 -6.07 -13.52
CA CYS A 28 13.15 -5.32 -14.05
C CYS A 28 12.43 -6.09 -15.17
N ILE A 29 13.17 -6.72 -16.08
CA ILE A 29 12.57 -7.58 -17.13
C ILE A 29 11.76 -8.73 -16.50
N ALA A 30 12.33 -9.44 -15.52
CA ALA A 30 11.63 -10.54 -14.86
C ALA A 30 10.35 -10.07 -14.15
N ALA A 31 10.42 -8.95 -13.41
CA ALA A 31 9.27 -8.35 -12.75
C ALA A 31 8.20 -7.89 -13.75
N HIS A 32 8.60 -7.26 -14.85
CA HIS A 32 7.70 -6.82 -15.92
C HIS A 32 7.00 -8.01 -16.59
N THR A 33 7.72 -9.09 -16.87
CA THR A 33 7.13 -10.33 -17.42
C THR A 33 6.09 -10.92 -16.46
N ALA A 34 6.41 -11.04 -15.17
CA ALA A 34 5.46 -11.54 -14.18
C ALA A 34 4.19 -10.66 -14.08
N LEU A 35 4.36 -9.33 -14.08
CA LEU A 35 3.24 -8.39 -14.04
C LEU A 35 2.38 -8.46 -15.31
N ALA A 36 2.99 -8.62 -16.48
CA ALA A 36 2.29 -8.81 -17.74
C ALA A 36 1.47 -10.12 -17.75
N SER A 37 2.05 -11.22 -17.24
CA SER A 37 1.34 -12.49 -17.09
C SER A 37 0.15 -12.38 -16.13
N LEU A 38 0.31 -11.68 -15.00
CA LEU A 38 -0.81 -11.40 -14.08
C LEU A 38 -1.91 -10.61 -14.80
N ARG A 39 -1.56 -9.52 -15.49
CA ARG A 39 -2.52 -8.70 -16.24
C ARG A 39 -3.29 -9.55 -17.26
N GLN A 40 -2.60 -10.39 -18.02
CA GLN A 40 -3.23 -11.30 -18.97
C GLN A 40 -4.20 -12.26 -18.27
N ALA A 41 -3.75 -12.93 -17.20
CA ALA A 41 -4.59 -13.87 -16.45
C ALA A 41 -5.86 -13.19 -15.90
N THR A 42 -5.75 -11.98 -15.35
CA THR A 42 -6.91 -11.23 -14.87
C THR A 42 -7.93 -10.88 -15.96
N GLY A 43 -7.48 -10.69 -17.20
CA GLY A 43 -8.36 -10.42 -18.35
C GLY A 43 -9.19 -11.63 -18.79
N HIS A 44 -8.79 -12.84 -18.37
CA HIS A 44 -9.52 -14.08 -18.65
C HIS A 44 -10.50 -14.48 -17.53
N LEU A 45 -10.52 -13.77 -16.40
CA LEU A 45 -11.47 -14.05 -15.33
C LEU A 45 -12.89 -13.60 -15.73
N PRO A 46 -13.92 -14.43 -15.52
CA PRO A 46 -15.32 -14.04 -15.76
C PRO A 46 -15.76 -12.85 -14.92
N ASN A 47 -15.21 -12.72 -13.71
CA ASN A 47 -15.48 -11.62 -12.79
C ASN A 47 -14.16 -11.13 -12.14
N PRO A 48 -13.42 -10.20 -12.78
CA PRO A 48 -12.20 -9.65 -12.22
C PRO A 48 -12.43 -8.79 -10.97
N ALA A 49 -13.67 -8.37 -10.69
CA ALA A 49 -13.99 -7.58 -9.49
C ALA A 49 -13.79 -8.36 -8.19
N VAL A 50 -13.76 -9.70 -8.23
CA VAL A 50 -13.40 -10.52 -7.06
C VAL A 50 -12.00 -10.16 -6.55
N LEU A 51 -11.04 -9.93 -7.46
CA LEU A 51 -9.67 -9.57 -7.10
C LEU A 51 -9.59 -8.18 -6.47
N ILE A 52 -10.45 -7.26 -6.90
CA ILE A 52 -10.53 -5.90 -6.35
C ILE A 52 -10.90 -5.91 -4.86
N ASN A 53 -11.72 -6.87 -4.43
CA ASN A 53 -12.13 -6.95 -3.03
C ASN A 53 -11.19 -7.79 -2.16
N THR A 54 -10.50 -8.77 -2.75
CA THR A 54 -9.71 -9.78 -2.03
C THR A 54 -8.24 -9.40 -1.91
N ILE A 55 -7.60 -8.98 -3.01
CA ILE A 55 -6.16 -8.64 -3.00
C ILE A 55 -5.85 -7.52 -1.99
N PRO A 56 -6.62 -6.42 -1.90
CA PRO A 56 -6.34 -5.38 -0.91
C PRO A 56 -6.46 -5.84 0.54
N ILE A 57 -7.29 -6.86 0.82
CA ILE A 57 -7.40 -7.42 2.18
C ILE A 57 -6.14 -8.22 2.52
N LEU A 58 -5.66 -9.05 1.59
CA LEU A 58 -4.44 -9.85 1.76
C LEU A 58 -3.21 -8.94 1.88
N GLU A 59 -3.13 -7.90 1.05
CA GLU A 59 -2.07 -6.89 1.11
C GLU A 59 -2.08 -6.14 2.44
N ALA A 60 -3.25 -5.71 2.90
CA ALA A 60 -3.37 -5.02 4.18
C ALA A 60 -2.95 -5.91 5.34
N GLN A 61 -3.32 -7.20 5.33
CA GLN A 61 -2.90 -8.15 6.35
C GLN A 61 -1.38 -8.30 6.38
N ALA A 62 -0.77 -8.61 5.23
CA ALA A 62 0.67 -8.83 5.13
C ALA A 62 1.46 -7.58 5.52
N SER A 63 1.01 -6.39 5.08
CA SER A 63 1.60 -5.11 5.48
C SER A 63 1.45 -4.84 6.98
N SER A 64 0.29 -5.13 7.57
CA SER A 64 0.02 -4.93 9.00
C SER A 64 0.85 -5.86 9.88
N GLU A 65 1.09 -7.10 9.42
CA GLU A 65 1.87 -8.10 10.15
C GLU A 65 3.32 -7.66 10.34
N ILE A 66 3.91 -6.98 9.35
CA ILE A 66 5.27 -6.39 9.43
C ILE A 66 5.36 -5.37 10.58
N GLU A 67 4.28 -4.62 10.84
CA GLU A 67 4.18 -3.62 11.90
C GLU A 67 3.76 -4.21 13.27
N ASN A 68 3.77 -5.54 13.41
CA ASN A 68 3.28 -6.28 14.59
C ASN A 68 1.78 -6.10 14.87
N ILE A 69 0.97 -5.79 13.85
CA ILE A 69 -0.49 -5.73 13.93
C ILE A 69 -1.05 -7.03 13.35
N VAL A 70 -1.29 -8.00 14.24
CA VAL A 70 -1.68 -9.36 13.85
C VAL A 70 -3.20 -9.54 13.86
N THR A 71 -3.75 -10.00 12.75
CA THR A 71 -5.16 -10.38 12.56
C THR A 71 -5.24 -11.55 11.58
N THR A 72 -6.37 -12.26 11.56
CA THR A 72 -6.58 -13.34 10.58
C THR A 72 -7.32 -12.87 9.34
N THR A 73 -7.09 -13.55 8.22
CA THR A 73 -7.80 -13.29 6.97
C THR A 73 -9.31 -13.51 7.11
N ASP A 74 -9.72 -14.55 7.86
CA ASP A 74 -11.13 -14.85 8.11
C ASP A 74 -11.84 -13.73 8.87
N GLU A 75 -11.19 -13.15 9.89
CA GLU A 75 -11.74 -12.00 10.60
C GLU A 75 -11.84 -10.77 9.69
N LEU A 76 -10.85 -10.54 8.83
CA LEU A 76 -10.89 -9.45 7.88
C LEU A 76 -12.04 -9.59 6.88
N PHE A 77 -12.30 -10.79 6.38
CA PHE A 77 -13.46 -11.03 5.51
C PHE A 77 -14.78 -10.91 6.27
N ARG A 78 -14.87 -11.44 7.50
CA ARG A 78 -16.07 -11.35 8.35
C ARG A 78 -16.47 -9.91 8.62
N PHE A 79 -15.50 -9.03 8.86
CA PHE A 79 -15.73 -7.64 9.25
C PHE A 79 -15.49 -6.62 8.12
N ALA A 80 -15.32 -7.08 6.87
CA ALA A 80 -14.98 -6.22 5.73
C ALA A 80 -15.98 -5.07 5.48
N GLU A 81 -17.26 -5.29 5.77
CA GLU A 81 -18.31 -4.27 5.62
C GLU A 81 -18.67 -3.55 6.93
N HIS A 82 -18.64 -4.27 8.06
CA HIS A 82 -19.09 -3.78 9.36
C HIS A 82 -18.03 -4.06 10.42
N ALA A 83 -17.13 -3.11 10.63
CA ALA A 83 -15.99 -3.29 11.52
C ALA A 83 -16.31 -3.02 13.01
N ASP A 84 -17.51 -2.59 13.38
CA ASP A 84 -17.82 -2.10 14.74
C ASP A 84 -17.52 -3.12 15.85
N ALA A 85 -17.85 -4.39 15.59
CA ALA A 85 -17.61 -5.51 16.51
C ALA A 85 -16.23 -6.16 16.35
N ALA A 86 -15.39 -5.68 15.43
CA ALA A 86 -14.07 -6.24 15.17
C ALA A 86 -13.04 -5.85 16.24
N SER A 87 -11.99 -6.66 16.37
CA SER A 87 -10.85 -6.38 17.24
C SER A 87 -10.12 -5.09 16.81
N HIS A 88 -9.31 -4.51 17.70
CA HIS A 88 -8.51 -3.32 17.34
C HIS A 88 -7.55 -3.60 16.17
N ALA A 89 -6.88 -4.77 16.18
CA ALA A 89 -5.98 -5.17 15.10
C ALA A 89 -6.72 -5.32 13.77
N THR A 90 -7.87 -5.98 13.78
CA THR A 90 -8.70 -6.14 12.58
C THR A 90 -9.20 -4.79 12.06
N LYS A 91 -9.63 -3.88 12.94
CA LYS A 91 -10.04 -2.51 12.56
C LYS A 91 -8.91 -1.75 11.90
N GLU A 92 -7.69 -1.83 12.45
CA GLU A 92 -6.53 -1.12 11.92
C GLU A 92 -6.12 -1.65 10.55
N THR A 93 -6.09 -2.97 10.37
CA THR A 93 -5.85 -3.57 9.05
C THR A 93 -6.94 -3.23 8.02
N LEU A 94 -8.22 -3.18 8.43
CA LEU A 94 -9.31 -2.72 7.55
C LEU A 94 -9.20 -1.23 7.19
N ARG A 95 -8.67 -0.39 8.08
CA ARG A 95 -8.33 1.00 7.78
C ARG A 95 -7.22 1.09 6.75
N TYR A 96 -6.17 0.27 6.86
CA TYR A 96 -5.12 0.17 5.84
C TYR A 96 -5.69 -0.20 4.47
N ARG A 97 -6.54 -1.23 4.41
CA ARG A 97 -7.26 -1.63 3.18
C ARG A 97 -8.07 -0.48 2.59
N THR A 98 -8.76 0.29 3.43
CA THR A 98 -9.54 1.46 3.00
C THR A 98 -8.64 2.56 2.45
N ALA A 99 -7.51 2.82 3.12
CA ALA A 99 -6.54 3.82 2.69
C ALA A 99 -5.91 3.47 1.34
N LEU A 100 -5.55 2.20 1.13
CA LEU A 100 -5.05 1.70 -0.14
C LEU A 100 -6.06 1.94 -1.27
N TRP A 101 -7.33 1.60 -1.04
CA TRP A 101 -8.39 1.76 -2.03
C TRP A 101 -8.67 3.23 -2.39
N GLU A 102 -8.76 4.09 -1.38
CA GLU A 102 -8.95 5.53 -1.57
C GLU A 102 -7.76 6.18 -2.27
N GLY A 103 -6.53 5.76 -1.93
CA GLY A 103 -5.30 6.21 -2.58
C GLY A 103 -5.27 5.84 -4.06
N PHE A 104 -5.60 4.59 -4.39
CA PHE A 104 -5.74 4.12 -5.76
C PHE A 104 -6.77 4.94 -6.54
N ARG A 105 -7.99 5.11 -6.01
CA ARG A 105 -9.03 5.91 -6.65
C ARG A 105 -8.58 7.35 -6.89
N SER A 106 -7.88 7.95 -5.94
CA SER A 106 -7.34 9.31 -6.10
C SER A 106 -6.30 9.39 -7.21
N ALA A 107 -5.39 8.42 -7.30
CA ALA A 107 -4.35 8.36 -8.32
C ALA A 107 -4.93 8.24 -9.74
N VAL A 108 -5.93 7.37 -9.91
CA VAL A 108 -6.61 7.17 -11.20
C VAL A 108 -7.31 8.44 -11.68
N VAL A 109 -7.94 9.20 -10.78
CA VAL A 109 -8.74 10.38 -11.15
C VAL A 109 -7.89 11.62 -11.40
N ARG A 110 -6.75 11.80 -10.73
CA ARG A 110 -6.06 13.10 -10.64
C ARG A 110 -4.60 13.12 -11.07
N GLY A 111 -4.04 11.98 -11.48
CA GLY A 111 -2.60 11.83 -11.69
C GLY A 111 -1.83 11.87 -10.36
N THR A 112 -0.58 11.40 -10.40
CA THR A 112 0.28 11.14 -9.23
C THR A 112 0.79 12.45 -8.58
N ARG A 113 -0.03 13.12 -7.77
CA ARG A 113 0.45 14.12 -6.80
C ARG A 113 0.47 13.52 -5.40
N SER A 114 1.49 12.68 -5.16
CA SER A 114 1.63 11.84 -3.95
C SER A 114 1.50 12.62 -2.64
N ALA A 115 2.01 13.86 -2.59
CA ALA A 115 1.98 14.72 -1.40
C ALA A 115 0.57 15.07 -0.87
N ARG A 116 -0.46 15.07 -1.72
CA ARG A 116 -1.85 15.39 -1.29
C ARG A 116 -2.63 14.18 -0.79
N ILE A 117 -2.14 12.99 -1.06
CA ILE A 117 -2.77 11.73 -0.66
C ILE A 117 -2.45 11.49 0.83
N CYS A 118 -1.18 11.59 1.23
CA CYS A 118 -0.76 11.46 2.63
C CYS A 118 -1.43 12.49 3.56
N SER A 119 -1.53 13.76 3.15
CA SER A 119 -2.14 14.81 4.00
C SER A 119 -3.64 14.63 4.23
N ARG A 120 -4.36 13.96 3.33
CA ARG A 120 -5.78 13.60 3.56
C ARG A 120 -5.91 12.41 4.50
N PHE A 121 -5.00 11.44 4.43
CA PHE A 121 -5.04 10.22 5.25
C PHE A 121 -4.62 10.46 6.70
N VAL A 122 -3.49 11.13 6.91
CA VAL A 122 -2.96 11.42 8.25
C VAL A 122 -3.96 12.25 9.06
N PHE A 123 -4.63 13.21 8.42
CA PHE A 123 -5.57 14.12 9.08
C PHE A 123 -6.94 13.50 9.39
N ARG A 124 -7.39 12.50 8.59
CA ARG A 124 -8.74 11.92 8.74
C ARG A 124 -8.79 10.67 9.61
N TYR A 125 -7.71 9.88 9.68
CA TYR A 125 -7.73 8.58 10.38
C TYR A 125 -6.74 8.45 11.54
N LEU A 126 -5.60 9.17 11.53
CA LEU A 126 -4.56 9.05 12.56
C LEU A 126 -4.58 10.19 13.60
N GLY A 127 -5.38 11.25 13.40
CA GLY A 127 -5.47 12.36 14.34
C GLY A 127 -4.14 13.07 14.63
N ALA A 128 -3.14 12.93 13.74
CA ALA A 128 -1.82 13.51 13.93
C ALA A 128 -1.79 14.96 13.41
N ARG A 129 -1.27 15.86 14.24
CA ARG A 129 -0.98 17.25 13.88
C ARG A 129 0.16 17.28 12.87
N GLU A 130 -0.10 17.90 11.73
CA GLU A 130 0.85 18.42 10.74
C GLU A 130 1.96 17.43 10.26
N CYS A 131 1.80 16.89 9.04
CA CYS A 131 2.98 16.46 8.28
C CYS A 131 3.77 17.72 7.91
N VAL A 132 4.84 17.99 8.66
CA VAL A 132 5.82 19.04 8.35
C VAL A 132 6.34 18.81 6.94
N THR A 133 6.27 19.88 6.15
CA THR A 133 6.81 20.04 4.79
C THR A 133 8.31 19.87 4.73
#